data_AF-A0A928A9T8-F1
#
_entry.id   AF-A0A928A9T8-F1
#
_cell.length_a   1.000
_cell.length_b   1.000
_cell.length_c   1.000
_cell.angle_alpha   90.00
_cell.angle_beta   90.00
_cell.angle_gamma   90.00
#
_symmetry.space_group_name_H-M   'P 1'
#
loop_
_entity.id
_entity.type
_entity.pdbx_description
1 polymer ?
#
loop_
_entity_poly.entity_id
_entity_poly.type
_entity_poly.pdbx_seq_one_letter_code
_entity_poly.pdbx_strand_id
1 'polypeptide(L)'
;MILKKVMIDNKVVFEEISFEDALKYENKEELVFTDEDEQDEFEDALEELEEAKEEIEELEEELKDLKNKNIHLNFNGKGFNFDFGNLFSMKSGSKSNKLIGALPFMNKEDTYEIVEEILNNKEEYKYVSLVSVFPFLEKKDCDKLFNKFILEDNNKSKQSIICLAPFISKECLSSLVDEYIKGNYQEVQIDHLYPFMDSQDVKRVFKYIISKKEEN
;
A
#
# COMPACT_ATOMS: atom_id res chain seq x y z
N MET A 1 -31.04 33.57 13.36
CA MET A 1 -30.00 33.12 14.30
C MET A 1 -30.41 31.78 14.89
N ILE A 2 -29.43 30.90 15.17
CA ILE A 2 -29.69 29.58 15.77
C ILE A 2 -29.44 29.64 17.28
N LEU A 3 -30.42 29.18 18.06
CA LEU A 3 -30.37 29.10 19.51
C LEU A 3 -30.43 27.64 19.95
N LYS A 4 -29.59 27.26 20.90
CA LYS A 4 -29.65 25.97 21.57
C LYS A 4 -30.37 26.11 22.92
N LYS A 5 -31.31 25.21 23.18
CA LYS A 5 -31.99 25.09 24.47
C LYS A 5 -31.09 24.43 25.51
N VAL A 6 -30.82 25.11 26.62
CA VAL A 6 -29.98 24.63 27.73
C VAL A 6 -30.75 24.72 29.05
N MET A 7 -30.67 23.67 29.86
CA MET A 7 -31.27 23.64 31.20
C MET A 7 -30.25 24.06 32.25
N ILE A 8 -30.45 25.23 32.86
CA ILE A 8 -29.62 25.73 33.97
C ILE A 8 -30.54 26.03 35.15
N ASP A 9 -30.26 25.45 36.32
CA ASP A 9 -31.03 25.66 37.56
C ASP A 9 -32.56 25.46 37.40
N ASN A 10 -32.97 24.36 36.74
CA ASN A 10 -34.36 24.05 36.41
C ASN A 10 -35.08 25.11 35.55
N LYS A 11 -34.34 26.00 34.89
CA LYS A 11 -34.86 26.98 33.94
C LYS A 11 -34.33 26.70 32.54
N VAL A 12 -35.19 26.90 31.55
CA VAL A 12 -34.82 26.85 30.14
C VAL A 12 -34.14 28.18 29.80
N VAL A 13 -32.91 28.11 29.34
CA VAL A 13 -32.12 29.23 28.80
C VAL A 13 -31.81 28.93 27.34
N PHE A 14 -31.69 29.96 26.52
CA PHE A 14 -31.31 29.84 25.11
C PHE A 14 -29.94 30.47 24.91
N GLU A 15 -29.03 29.72 24.30
CA GLU A 15 -27.66 30.16 24.00
C GLU A 15 -27.46 30.17 22.49
N GLU A 16 -26.79 31.20 21.98
CA GLU A 16 -26.43 31.27 20.56
C GLU A 16 -25.45 30.17 20.19
N ILE A 17 -25.71 29.51 19.07
CA ILE A 17 -24.83 28.48 18.51
C ILE A 17 -24.51 28.83 17.05
N SER A 18 -23.27 28.55 16.64
CA SER A 18 -22.88 28.76 15.25
C SER A 18 -23.54 27.72 14.34
N PHE A 19 -23.66 28.05 13.05
CA PHE A 19 -24.24 27.14 12.04
C PHE A 19 -23.48 25.80 11.97
N GLU A 20 -22.15 25.84 11.92
CA GLU A 20 -21.32 24.63 11.88
C GLU A 20 -21.43 23.77 13.15
N ASP A 21 -21.53 24.41 14.32
CA ASP A 21 -21.67 23.69 15.59
C ASP A 21 -23.08 23.11 15.75
N ALA A 22 -24.09 23.81 15.24
CA ALA A 22 -25.46 23.33 15.17
C ALA A 22 -25.55 22.08 14.27
N LEU A 23 -24.85 22.04 13.13
CA LEU A 23 -24.78 20.88 12.25
C LEU A 23 -24.12 19.66 12.93
N LYS A 24 -23.21 19.87 13.88
CA LYS A 24 -22.56 18.81 14.66
C LYS A 24 -23.29 18.46 15.96
N TYR A 25 -24.33 19.21 16.32
CA TYR A 25 -25.04 19.03 17.57
C TYR A 25 -25.90 17.76 17.55
N GLU A 26 -25.74 16.90 18.56
CA GLU A 26 -26.38 15.56 18.59
C GLU A 26 -27.90 15.62 18.69
N ASN A 27 -28.45 16.57 19.45
CA ASN A 27 -29.90 16.66 19.67
C ASN A 27 -30.50 17.86 18.92
N LYS A 28 -30.90 17.63 17.67
CA LYS A 28 -31.45 18.68 16.78
C LYS A 28 -32.76 19.27 17.27
N GLU A 29 -33.54 18.53 18.07
CA GLU A 29 -34.81 19.01 18.65
C GLU A 29 -34.62 20.13 19.70
N GLU A 30 -33.40 20.32 20.19
CA GLU A 30 -33.05 21.41 21.12
C GLU A 30 -32.62 22.69 20.40
N LEU A 31 -32.50 22.66 19.07
CA LEU A 31 -32.21 23.84 18.27
C LEU A 31 -33.50 24.61 17.98
N VAL A 32 -33.41 25.92 18.08
CA VAL A 32 -34.51 26.86 17.85
C VAL A 32 -34.00 27.91 16.87
N PHE A 33 -34.69 28.02 15.74
CA PHE A 33 -34.40 28.98 14.70
C PHE A 33 -35.24 30.23 14.92
N THR A 34 -34.62 31.40 14.82
CA THR A 34 -35.35 32.67 14.94
C THR A 34 -35.95 33.14 13.61
N ASP A 35 -35.58 32.50 12.51
CA ASP A 35 -35.97 32.83 11.14
C ASP A 35 -36.29 31.54 10.38
N GLU A 36 -37.37 31.55 9.58
CA GLU A 36 -37.78 30.39 8.76
C GLU A 36 -36.79 30.15 7.61
N ASP A 37 -36.26 31.22 7.00
CA ASP A 37 -35.29 31.09 5.89
C ASP A 37 -33.97 30.44 6.37
N GLU A 38 -33.55 30.72 7.60
CA GLU A 38 -32.37 30.08 8.20
C GLU A 38 -32.62 28.63 8.64
N GLN A 39 -33.87 28.29 8.97
CA GLN A 39 -34.24 26.92 9.28
C GLN A 39 -34.17 26.07 8.01
N ASP A 40 -34.73 26.58 6.90
CA ASP A 40 -34.70 25.90 5.61
C ASP A 40 -33.25 25.70 5.13
N GLU A 41 -32.39 26.73 5.22
CA GLU A 41 -30.96 26.61 4.87
C GLU A 41 -30.21 25.58 5.73
N PHE A 42 -30.59 25.45 7.00
CA PHE A 42 -30.02 24.45 7.91
C PHE A 42 -30.48 23.03 7.58
N GLU A 43 -31.75 22.85 7.23
CA GLU A 43 -32.32 21.55 6.84
C GLU A 43 -31.69 21.06 5.53
N ASP A 44 -31.58 21.91 4.51
CA ASP A 44 -30.90 21.60 3.25
C ASP A 44 -29.43 21.18 3.48
N ALA A 45 -28.70 21.94 4.30
CA ALA A 45 -27.30 21.63 4.61
C ALA A 45 -27.13 20.36 5.45
N LEU A 46 -28.13 20.00 6.25
CA LEU A 46 -28.12 18.76 7.02
C LEU A 46 -28.34 17.55 6.11
N GLU A 47 -29.27 17.64 5.15
CA GLU A 47 -29.53 16.60 4.16
C GLU A 47 -28.28 16.33 3.31
N GLU A 48 -27.63 17.36 2.75
CA GLU A 48 -26.38 17.20 1.99
C GLU A 48 -25.26 16.54 2.82
N LEU A 49 -25.21 16.84 4.12
CA LEU A 49 -24.19 16.31 5.02
C LEU A 49 -24.46 14.87 5.44
N GLU A 50 -25.73 14.45 5.50
CA GLU A 50 -26.12 13.05 5.72
C GLU A 50 -25.83 12.21 4.47
N GLU A 51 -26.18 12.68 3.27
CA GLU A 51 -25.82 12.03 2.00
C GLU A 51 -24.30 11.82 1.87
N ALA A 52 -23.51 12.86 2.15
CA ALA A 52 -22.05 12.76 2.09
C ALA A 52 -21.46 11.78 3.13
N LYS A 53 -22.12 11.62 4.29
CA LYS A 53 -21.69 10.63 5.29
C LYS A 53 -21.98 9.21 4.84
N GLU A 54 -23.14 8.96 4.23
CA GLU A 54 -23.48 7.66 3.67
C GLU A 54 -22.50 7.27 2.56
N GLU A 55 -22.16 8.19 1.65
CA GLU A 55 -21.13 7.94 0.63
C GLU A 55 -19.76 7.61 1.24
N ILE A 56 -19.37 8.29 2.31
CA ILE A 56 -18.10 8.01 3.02
C ILE A 56 -18.15 6.63 3.69
N GLU A 57 -19.27 6.25 4.30
CA GLU A 57 -19.42 4.94 4.94
C GLU A 57 -19.34 3.80 3.92
N GLU A 58 -19.98 3.94 2.76
CA GLU A 58 -19.85 2.99 1.64
C GLU A 58 -18.40 2.86 1.16
N LEU A 59 -17.70 3.99 0.97
CA LEU A 59 -16.28 3.99 0.58
C LEU A 59 -15.37 3.38 1.66
N GLU A 60 -15.69 3.57 2.94
CA GLU A 60 -14.96 2.97 4.06
C GLU A 60 -15.15 1.44 4.13
N GLU A 61 -16.35 0.94 3.83
CA GLU A 61 -16.61 -0.49 3.69
C GLU A 61 -15.84 -1.09 2.50
N GLU A 62 -15.88 -0.45 1.32
CA GLU A 62 -15.09 -0.86 0.16
C GLU A 62 -13.59 -0.90 0.47
N LEU A 63 -13.08 0.08 1.22
CA LEU A 63 -11.68 0.12 1.68
C LEU A 63 -11.33 -0.99 2.67
N LYS A 64 -12.28 -1.42 3.50
CA LYS A 64 -12.10 -2.54 4.44
C LYS A 64 -11.92 -3.86 3.68
N ASP A 65 -12.71 -4.05 2.63
CA ASP A 65 -12.61 -5.21 1.75
C ASP A 65 -11.31 -5.21 0.94
N LEU A 66 -10.84 -4.03 0.52
CA LEU A 66 -9.53 -3.86 -0.11
C LEU A 66 -8.34 -4.10 0.83
N LYS A 67 -8.48 -3.86 2.14
CA LYS A 67 -7.44 -4.18 3.14
C LYS A 67 -7.41 -5.66 3.51
N ASN A 68 -8.55 -6.36 3.44
CA ASN A 68 -8.65 -7.80 3.70
C ASN A 68 -8.27 -8.65 2.48
N LYS A 69 -8.46 -8.13 1.25
CA LYS A 69 -7.70 -8.59 0.10
C LYS A 69 -6.25 -8.20 0.34
N ASN A 70 -5.38 -9.19 0.58
CA ASN A 70 -3.93 -9.02 0.43
C ASN A 70 -3.69 -8.12 -0.78
N ILE A 71 -3.04 -6.98 -0.56
CA ILE A 71 -2.76 -5.96 -1.56
C ILE A 71 -2.25 -6.65 -2.82
N HIS A 72 -3.13 -6.86 -3.79
CA HIS A 72 -2.74 -7.09 -5.16
C HIS A 72 -2.51 -5.69 -5.68
N LEU A 73 -1.24 -5.31 -5.75
CA LEU A 73 -0.82 -4.05 -6.32
C LEU A 73 -1.18 -4.06 -7.80
N ASN A 74 -2.41 -3.65 -8.12
CA ASN A 74 -2.84 -3.36 -9.48
C ASN A 74 -2.20 -2.02 -9.88
N PHE A 75 -1.04 -2.09 -10.53
CA PHE A 75 -0.39 -0.92 -11.10
C PHE A 75 -0.86 -0.69 -12.53
N ASN A 76 -2.00 0.00 -12.66
CA ASN A 76 -2.32 0.69 -13.90
C ASN A 76 -1.65 2.06 -13.92
N GLY A 77 -0.49 2.13 -14.59
CA GLY A 77 0.03 3.32 -15.26
C GLY A 77 0.16 4.63 -14.49
N LYS A 78 1.35 4.89 -13.95
CA LYS A 78 2.16 6.14 -14.06
C LYS A 78 3.18 6.19 -12.92
N GLY A 79 4.46 6.09 -13.28
CA GLY A 79 5.58 6.46 -12.41
C GLY A 79 5.92 5.46 -11.32
N PHE A 80 6.98 4.69 -11.54
CA PHE A 80 7.67 3.97 -10.49
C PHE A 80 8.33 4.94 -9.51
N ASN A 81 7.65 5.24 -8.40
CA ASN A 81 8.31 5.71 -7.19
C ASN A 81 8.46 4.51 -6.25
N PHE A 82 9.64 3.88 -6.27
CA PHE A 82 10.04 2.91 -5.27
C PHE A 82 10.28 3.67 -3.97
N ASP A 83 9.22 3.92 -3.19
CA ASP A 83 9.31 4.64 -1.94
C ASP A 83 9.89 3.74 -0.84
N PHE A 84 11.22 3.61 -0.86
CA PHE A 84 11.97 3.00 0.25
C PHE A 84 11.70 3.71 1.58
N GLY A 85 11.32 5.00 1.54
CA GLY A 85 10.94 5.77 2.71
C GLY A 85 9.76 5.14 3.43
N ASN A 86 8.77 4.62 2.70
CA ASN A 86 7.65 3.88 3.29
C ASN A 86 7.96 2.41 3.64
N LEU A 87 8.92 1.77 2.97
CA LEU A 87 9.42 0.43 3.37
C LEU A 87 10.12 0.46 4.74
N PHE A 88 10.78 1.58 5.05
CA PHE A 88 11.41 1.86 6.35
C PHE A 88 10.59 2.81 7.24
N SER A 89 9.39 3.22 6.83
CA SER A 89 8.53 4.12 7.61
C SER A 89 7.96 3.38 8.80
N MET A 90 8.73 3.46 9.87
CA MET A 90 8.56 2.81 11.14
C MET A 90 7.46 3.52 11.95
N LYS A 91 6.18 3.25 11.67
CA LYS A 91 5.08 3.66 12.57
C LYS A 91 5.22 2.88 13.89
N SER A 92 5.78 3.57 14.88
CA SER A 92 6.22 3.08 16.20
C SER A 92 5.18 2.23 16.96
N GLY A 93 5.59 1.05 17.44
CA GLY A 93 4.86 0.28 18.47
C GLY A 93 4.86 -1.25 18.37
N SER A 94 4.96 -1.85 17.19
CA SER A 94 4.73 -3.29 17.00
C SER A 94 5.98 -4.17 17.20
N LYS A 95 5.78 -5.45 17.55
CA LYS A 95 6.83 -6.49 17.59
C LYS A 95 7.61 -6.56 16.27
N SER A 96 6.94 -6.37 15.12
CA SER A 96 7.57 -6.35 13.79
C SER A 96 8.65 -5.26 13.67
N ASN A 97 8.39 -4.05 14.18
CA ASN A 97 9.34 -2.95 14.06
C ASN A 97 10.63 -3.18 14.85
N LYS A 98 10.51 -3.82 16.02
CA LYS A 98 11.69 -4.19 16.83
C LYS A 98 12.54 -5.23 16.11
N LEU A 99 11.91 -6.20 15.45
CA LEU A 99 12.60 -7.24 14.68
C LEU A 99 13.28 -6.64 13.44
N ILE A 100 12.55 -5.85 12.65
CA ILE A 100 13.10 -5.17 11.45
C ILE A 100 14.25 -4.24 11.84
N GLY A 101 14.10 -3.50 12.94
CA GLY A 101 15.16 -2.62 13.46
C GLY A 101 16.42 -3.33 13.93
N ALA A 102 16.36 -4.65 14.17
CA ALA A 102 17.53 -5.45 14.53
C ALA A 102 18.33 -5.95 13.31
N LEU A 103 17.70 -6.08 12.14
CA LEU A 103 18.31 -6.63 10.91
C LEU A 103 19.66 -5.99 10.52
N PRO A 104 19.86 -4.65 10.58
CA PRO A 104 21.15 -4.05 10.22
C PRO A 104 22.33 -4.49 11.10
N PHE A 105 22.05 -5.02 12.29
CA PHE A 105 23.03 -5.41 13.31
C PHE A 105 23.26 -6.93 13.35
N MET A 106 22.50 -7.71 12.57
CA MET A 106 22.66 -9.14 12.45
C MET A 106 23.81 -9.48 11.49
N ASN A 107 24.41 -10.66 11.66
CA ASN A 107 25.37 -11.16 10.67
C ASN A 107 24.62 -11.62 9.40
N LYS A 108 25.36 -11.89 8.34
CA LYS A 108 24.80 -12.18 7.02
C LYS A 108 24.14 -13.56 6.96
N GLU A 109 24.73 -14.53 7.63
CA GLU A 109 24.24 -15.89 7.74
C GLU A 109 22.87 -15.94 8.44
N ASP A 110 22.73 -15.30 9.60
CA ASP A 110 21.48 -15.21 10.38
C ASP A 110 20.39 -14.45 9.59
N THR A 111 20.79 -13.41 8.84
CA THR A 111 19.84 -12.66 8.00
C THR A 111 19.27 -13.54 6.89
N TYR A 112 20.09 -14.42 6.31
CA TYR A 112 19.64 -15.39 5.31
C TYR A 112 18.78 -16.49 5.94
N GLU A 113 19.11 -16.97 7.13
CA GLU A 113 18.29 -17.93 7.87
C GLU A 113 16.86 -17.39 8.06
N ILE A 114 16.70 -16.12 8.47
CA ILE A 114 15.38 -15.47 8.59
C ILE A 114 14.58 -15.60 7.29
N VAL A 115 15.21 -15.41 6.13
CA VAL A 115 14.53 -15.56 4.84
C VAL A 115 14.01 -16.98 4.65
N GLU A 116 14.84 -17.99 4.93
CA GLU A 116 14.43 -19.39 4.82
C GLU A 116 13.25 -19.69 5.74
N GLU A 117 13.26 -19.16 6.97
CA GLU A 117 12.17 -19.35 7.92
C GLU A 117 10.87 -18.65 7.52
N ILE A 118 10.96 -17.46 6.94
CA ILE A 118 9.80 -16.77 6.35
C ILE A 118 9.23 -17.59 5.17
N LEU A 119 10.09 -18.13 4.31
CA LEU A 119 9.66 -18.94 3.16
C LEU A 119 9.04 -20.27 3.57
N ASN A 120 9.49 -20.85 4.69
CA ASN A 120 8.91 -22.05 5.29
C ASN A 120 7.64 -21.76 6.12
N ASN A 121 7.15 -20.51 6.11
CA ASN A 121 5.96 -20.05 6.86
C ASN A 121 6.04 -20.35 8.37
N LYS A 122 7.21 -20.22 8.99
CA LYS A 122 7.32 -20.36 10.45
C LYS A 122 6.56 -19.25 11.17
N GLU A 123 5.68 -19.65 12.09
CA GLU A 123 4.78 -18.77 12.85
C GLU A 123 5.51 -17.65 13.61
N GLU A 124 6.75 -17.91 14.05
CA GLU A 124 7.60 -16.94 14.75
C GLU A 124 7.93 -15.71 13.90
N TYR A 125 7.98 -15.88 12.58
CA TYR A 125 8.37 -14.87 11.60
C TYR A 125 7.20 -14.27 10.82
N LYS A 126 5.94 -14.62 11.16
CA LYS A 126 4.75 -14.13 10.44
C LYS A 126 4.60 -12.60 10.41
N TYR A 127 5.26 -11.90 11.32
CA TYR A 127 5.23 -10.44 11.45
C TYR A 127 6.37 -9.76 10.69
N VAL A 128 7.31 -10.52 10.12
CA VAL A 128 8.44 -10.00 9.36
C VAL A 128 8.13 -10.18 7.88
N SER A 129 7.99 -9.05 7.18
CA SER A 129 7.81 -9.09 5.72
C SER A 129 9.12 -9.49 5.06
N LEU A 130 9.07 -10.45 4.14
CA LEU A 130 10.23 -10.89 3.36
C LEU A 130 10.95 -9.71 2.68
N VAL A 131 10.19 -8.76 2.13
CA VAL A 131 10.73 -7.58 1.42
C VAL A 131 11.57 -6.69 2.33
N SER A 132 11.26 -6.66 3.64
CA SER A 132 12.01 -5.85 4.62
C SER A 132 13.41 -6.40 4.91
N VAL A 133 13.68 -7.67 4.55
CA VAL A 133 14.96 -8.32 4.80
C VAL A 133 15.95 -8.10 3.65
N PHE A 134 15.47 -7.91 2.41
CA PHE A 134 16.31 -7.78 1.21
C PHE A 134 17.47 -6.76 1.31
N PRO A 135 17.27 -5.55 1.88
CA PRO A 135 18.34 -4.56 1.99
C PRO A 135 19.55 -5.02 2.82
N PHE A 136 19.35 -6.03 3.66
CA PHE A 136 20.34 -6.53 4.61
C PHE A 136 21.02 -7.82 4.17
N LEU A 137 20.50 -8.47 3.13
CA LEU A 137 21.09 -9.68 2.54
C LEU A 137 22.39 -9.38 1.80
N GLU A 138 23.20 -10.42 1.60
CA GLU A 138 24.27 -10.32 0.63
C GLU A 138 23.72 -10.41 -0.79
N LYS A 139 24.37 -9.68 -1.70
CA LYS A 139 24.03 -9.66 -3.12
C LYS A 139 23.94 -11.07 -3.74
N LYS A 140 24.88 -11.96 -3.38
CA LYS A 140 24.90 -13.36 -3.84
C LYS A 140 23.65 -14.14 -3.40
N ASP A 141 23.08 -13.80 -2.26
CA ASP A 141 21.91 -14.47 -1.71
C ASP A 141 20.62 -13.88 -2.28
N CYS A 142 20.60 -12.57 -2.56
CA CYS A 142 19.57 -11.96 -3.40
C CYS A 142 19.48 -12.64 -4.77
N ASP A 143 20.62 -12.88 -5.43
CA ASP A 143 20.66 -13.58 -6.73
C ASP A 143 20.06 -14.99 -6.64
N LYS A 144 20.39 -15.75 -5.58
CA LYS A 144 19.82 -17.08 -5.35
C LYS A 144 18.31 -17.02 -5.15
N LEU A 145 17.83 -16.08 -4.33
CA LEU A 145 16.41 -15.91 -4.06
C LEU A 145 15.64 -15.48 -5.30
N PHE A 146 16.21 -14.58 -6.09
CA PHE A 146 15.62 -14.13 -7.35
C PHE A 146 15.44 -15.29 -8.33
N ASN A 147 16.50 -16.09 -8.53
CA ASN A 147 16.42 -17.28 -9.38
C ASN A 147 15.42 -18.32 -8.84
N LYS A 148 15.32 -18.48 -7.52
CA LYS A 148 14.30 -19.34 -6.90
C LYS A 148 12.88 -18.84 -7.21
N PHE A 149 12.62 -17.55 -7.03
CA PHE A 149 11.29 -16.97 -7.26
C PHE A 149 10.87 -16.96 -8.73
N ILE A 150 11.81 -16.85 -9.67
CA ILE A 150 11.52 -16.99 -11.11
C ILE A 150 10.97 -18.38 -11.44
N LEU A 151 11.45 -19.43 -10.76
CA LEU A 151 11.01 -20.80 -10.99
C LEU A 151 9.68 -21.14 -10.30
N GLU A 152 9.24 -20.31 -9.35
CA GLU A 152 8.03 -20.52 -8.58
C GLU A 152 6.83 -19.79 -9.21
N ASP A 153 5.86 -20.53 -9.73
CA ASP A 153 4.63 -19.95 -10.28
C ASP A 153 3.60 -19.63 -9.18
N ASN A 154 3.91 -18.63 -8.35
CA ASN A 154 2.95 -18.09 -7.39
C ASN A 154 3.01 -16.55 -7.32
N ASN A 155 1.88 -15.92 -6.96
CA ASN A 155 1.75 -14.46 -6.95
C ASN A 155 2.75 -13.77 -5.99
N LYS A 156 3.06 -14.40 -4.85
CA LYS A 156 3.97 -13.86 -3.84
C LYS A 156 5.40 -13.80 -4.38
N SER A 157 5.83 -14.82 -5.12
CA SER A 157 7.14 -14.88 -5.78
C SER A 157 7.23 -13.85 -6.90
N LYS A 158 6.18 -13.68 -7.72
CA LYS A 158 6.13 -12.64 -8.78
C LYS A 158 6.30 -11.22 -8.23
N GLN A 159 5.62 -10.89 -7.13
CA GLN A 159 5.81 -9.58 -6.47
C GLN A 159 7.23 -9.44 -5.89
N SER A 160 7.76 -10.52 -5.32
CA SER A 160 9.10 -10.53 -4.71
C SER A 160 10.23 -10.32 -5.73
N ILE A 161 10.08 -10.78 -6.97
CA ILE A 161 11.03 -10.55 -8.08
C ILE A 161 11.27 -9.05 -8.29
N ILE A 162 10.19 -8.27 -8.40
CA ILE A 162 10.27 -6.81 -8.64
C ILE A 162 10.94 -6.13 -7.44
N CYS A 163 10.60 -6.55 -6.22
CA CYS A 163 11.17 -5.97 -5.00
C CYS A 163 12.64 -6.34 -4.76
N LEU A 164 13.12 -7.47 -5.28
CA LEU A 164 14.52 -7.88 -5.20
C LEU A 164 15.41 -7.18 -6.20
N ALA A 165 14.85 -6.68 -7.31
CA ALA A 165 15.60 -6.09 -8.43
C ALA A 165 16.67 -5.04 -8.04
N PRO A 166 16.46 -4.15 -7.04
CA PRO A 166 17.47 -3.20 -6.60
C PRO A 166 18.71 -3.84 -5.95
N PHE A 167 18.61 -5.09 -5.49
CA PHE A 167 19.59 -5.75 -4.62
C PHE A 167 20.33 -6.91 -5.29
N ILE A 168 19.91 -7.32 -6.49
CA ILE A 168 20.55 -8.39 -7.27
C ILE A 168 21.74 -7.87 -8.08
N SER A 169 22.50 -8.79 -8.65
CA SER A 169 23.57 -8.50 -9.60
C SER A 169 23.06 -8.15 -10.99
N LYS A 170 23.88 -7.37 -11.69
CA LYS A 170 23.63 -7.02 -13.08
C LYS A 170 23.69 -8.29 -13.92
N GLU A 171 24.62 -9.17 -13.60
CA GLU A 171 24.80 -10.48 -14.21
C GLU A 171 23.55 -11.36 -14.04
N CYS A 172 22.94 -11.37 -12.86
CA CYS A 172 21.68 -12.08 -12.60
C CYS A 172 20.53 -11.51 -13.45
N LEU A 173 20.42 -10.18 -13.54
CA LEU A 173 19.39 -9.53 -14.35
C LEU A 173 19.61 -9.72 -15.86
N SER A 174 20.86 -9.65 -16.33
CA SER A 174 21.23 -9.98 -17.72
C SER A 174 20.90 -11.43 -18.07
N SER A 175 21.11 -12.36 -17.13
CA SER A 175 20.73 -13.76 -17.31
C SER A 175 19.22 -13.94 -17.44
N LEU A 176 18.41 -13.19 -16.67
CA LEU A 176 16.96 -13.19 -16.87
C LEU A 176 16.61 -12.67 -18.27
N VAL A 177 17.26 -11.62 -18.74
CA VAL A 177 17.04 -11.06 -20.09
C VAL A 177 17.38 -12.09 -21.16
N ASP A 178 18.49 -12.83 -21.01
CA ASP A 178 18.88 -13.92 -21.92
C ASP A 178 17.81 -15.01 -22.03
N GLU A 179 17.20 -15.37 -20.90
CA GLU A 179 16.12 -16.36 -20.87
C GLU A 179 14.81 -15.80 -21.42
N TYR A 180 14.49 -14.54 -21.09
CA TYR A 180 13.31 -13.85 -21.59
C TYR A 180 13.30 -13.75 -23.11
N ILE A 181 14.42 -13.39 -23.75
CA ILE A 181 14.49 -13.30 -25.21
C ILE A 181 14.45 -14.67 -25.91
N LYS A 182 14.76 -15.76 -25.20
CA LYS A 182 14.58 -17.14 -25.69
C LYS A 182 13.13 -17.61 -25.62
N GLY A 183 12.24 -16.81 -25.01
CA GLY A 183 10.83 -17.15 -24.82
C GLY A 183 10.53 -17.83 -23.48
N ASN A 184 11.50 -17.91 -22.57
CA ASN A 184 11.27 -18.36 -21.20
C ASN A 184 10.76 -17.20 -20.34
N TYR A 185 10.13 -17.50 -19.20
CA TYR A 185 9.70 -16.52 -18.19
C TYR A 185 8.91 -15.32 -18.74
N GLN A 186 8.06 -15.54 -19.75
CA GLN A 186 7.28 -14.48 -20.40
C GLN A 186 6.23 -13.84 -19.48
N GLU A 187 5.87 -14.55 -18.41
CA GLU A 187 5.00 -14.09 -17.33
C GLU A 187 5.66 -13.06 -16.40
N VAL A 188 6.99 -12.91 -16.46
CA VAL A 188 7.70 -11.89 -15.71
C VAL A 188 7.38 -10.52 -16.32
N GLN A 189 6.97 -9.59 -15.46
CA GLN A 189 6.74 -8.19 -15.83
C GLN A 189 8.09 -7.48 -16.09
N ILE A 190 8.69 -7.75 -17.25
CA ILE A 190 10.05 -7.34 -17.60
C ILE A 190 10.24 -5.82 -17.61
N ASP A 191 9.16 -5.09 -17.90
CA ASP A 191 9.10 -3.63 -17.91
C ASP A 191 9.29 -3.02 -16.52
N HIS A 192 8.87 -3.72 -15.48
CA HIS A 192 9.07 -3.32 -14.08
C HIS A 192 10.55 -3.38 -13.67
N LEU A 193 11.38 -4.06 -14.45
CA LEU A 193 12.80 -4.26 -14.17
C LEU A 193 13.72 -3.29 -14.94
N TYR A 194 13.19 -2.51 -15.89
CA TYR A 194 13.98 -1.56 -16.69
C TYR A 194 14.85 -0.59 -15.88
N PRO A 195 14.41 -0.03 -14.74
CA PRO A 195 15.24 0.90 -13.95
C PRO A 195 16.53 0.26 -13.41
N PHE A 196 16.56 -1.07 -13.30
CA PHE A 196 17.67 -1.83 -12.71
C PHE A 196 18.54 -2.50 -13.78
N MET A 197 18.07 -2.56 -15.03
CA MET A 197 18.78 -3.15 -16.17
C MET A 197 19.85 -2.23 -16.71
N ASP A 198 20.93 -2.81 -17.22
CA ASP A 198 21.88 -2.07 -18.04
C ASP A 198 21.27 -1.69 -19.40
N SER A 199 21.69 -0.55 -19.94
CA SER A 199 21.16 -0.01 -21.20
C SER A 199 21.23 -0.99 -22.39
N GLN A 200 22.23 -1.87 -22.43
CA GLN A 200 22.34 -2.89 -23.48
C GLN A 200 21.22 -3.93 -23.36
N ASP A 201 20.86 -4.34 -22.15
CA ASP A 201 19.80 -5.30 -21.94
C ASP A 201 18.42 -4.71 -22.21
N VAL A 202 18.17 -3.46 -21.80
CA VAL A 202 16.96 -2.74 -22.20
C VAL A 202 16.82 -2.69 -23.72
N LYS A 203 17.91 -2.40 -24.44
CA LYS A 203 17.92 -2.42 -25.91
C LYS A 203 17.63 -3.80 -26.49
N ARG A 204 18.08 -4.87 -25.86
CA ARG A 204 17.83 -6.26 -26.29
C ARG A 204 16.37 -6.64 -26.09
N VAL A 205 15.79 -6.34 -24.93
CA VAL A 205 14.36 -6.54 -24.64
C VAL A 205 13.50 -5.75 -25.62
N PHE A 206 13.82 -4.48 -25.86
CA PHE A 206 13.12 -3.65 -26.83
C PHE A 206 13.10 -4.26 -28.25
N LYS A 207 14.25 -4.74 -28.74
CA LYS A 207 14.33 -5.43 -30.04
C LYS A 207 13.51 -6.71 -30.07
N TYR A 208 13.53 -7.48 -28.99
CA TYR A 208 12.74 -8.71 -28.86
C TYR A 208 11.24 -8.40 -28.97
N ILE A 209 10.75 -7.42 -28.22
CA ILE A 209 9.34 -7.01 -28.23
C ILE A 209 8.89 -6.59 -29.65
N ILE A 210 9.68 -5.76 -30.35
CA ILE A 210 9.37 -5.36 -31.75
C ILE A 210 9.34 -6.57 -32.70
N SER A 211 10.18 -7.57 -32.46
CA SER A 211 10.27 -8.75 -33.32
C SER A 211 9.11 -9.73 -33.13
N LYS A 212 8.46 -9.73 -31.96
CA LYS A 212 7.20 -10.44 -31.76
C LYS A 212 6.11 -9.68 -32.53
N LYS A 213 5.48 -10.36 -33.48
CA LYS A 213 4.24 -9.86 -34.09
C LYS A 213 3.17 -9.78 -32.99
N GLU A 214 2.34 -8.74 -33.03
CA GLU A 214 1.13 -8.69 -32.20
C GLU A 214 0.29 -9.93 -32.53
N GLU A 215 0.18 -10.86 -31.57
CA GLU A 215 -0.84 -11.90 -31.61
C GLU A 215 -2.16 -11.19 -31.29
N ASN A 216 -2.88 -10.82 -32.36
CA ASN A 216 -4.25 -10.31 -32.30
C ASN A 216 -5.21 -11.35 -31.72
#